data_AF-A0A2E4VHH7-F1
#
_entry.id   AF-A0A2E4VHH7-F1
#
_cell.length_a   1.000
_cell.length_b   1.000
_cell.length_c   1.000
_cell.angle_alpha   90.00
_cell.angle_beta   90.00
_cell.angle_gamma   90.00
#
_symmetry.space_group_name_H-M   'P 1'
#
loop_
_entity.id
_entity.type
_entity.pdbx_description
1 polymer ?
#
loop_
_entity_poly.entity_id
_entity_poly.type
_entity_poly.pdbx_seq_one_letter_code
_entity_poly.pdbx_strand_id
1 'polypeptide(L)'
;MLIPFRFTDLVSTTKGLTFSSQTFSVYLLIVVNLTIFAWQLLAQHIYDFSLIKLGAVVPFDFLASLSSLKENLPRLVYALFLHDIRLEGRFLHLIGNMSYLLAFGPDLELRVGRLMFVLFYLLSGILSTIVHICFYPDSTSYLIGASGAIAGVMGAHLAICRGTKIRVFLLVTVVPVPAAAILISWISLQIVNAYLAPIPSSIAWGTHISGFVIGLLMVQLSRTNQASHKNKEDKEYITNYSSSPFSLPNTKFVEDEASSVFPLYPLAQPLRVITTQKQKRQKRN
;
A
#
# COMPACT_ATOMS: atom_id res chain seq x y z
N MET A 1 -7.95 29.49 -32.48
CA MET A 1 -7.74 28.14 -33.01
C MET A 1 -8.20 27.15 -31.93
N LEU A 2 -9.47 26.76 -31.97
CA LEU A 2 -10.08 25.85 -31.00
C LEU A 2 -9.96 24.43 -31.55
N ILE A 3 -9.25 23.56 -30.83
CA ILE A 3 -9.18 22.13 -31.17
C ILE A 3 -10.55 21.53 -30.77
N PRO A 4 -11.27 20.87 -31.68
CA PRO A 4 -12.59 20.32 -31.35
C PRO A 4 -12.40 19.08 -30.47
N PHE A 5 -12.83 19.20 -29.21
CA PHE A 5 -12.90 18.08 -28.28
C PHE A 5 -13.99 17.10 -28.74
N ARG A 6 -13.61 15.91 -29.23
CA ARG A 6 -14.56 14.90 -29.70
C ARG A 6 -15.00 14.02 -28.53
N PHE A 7 -16.31 13.94 -28.32
CA PHE A 7 -16.94 13.12 -27.27
C PHE A 7 -16.58 11.61 -27.36
N THR A 8 -16.12 11.14 -28.52
CA THR A 8 -15.62 9.77 -28.72
C THR A 8 -14.35 9.44 -27.93
N ASP A 9 -13.56 10.44 -27.57
CA ASP A 9 -12.34 10.23 -26.77
C ASP A 9 -12.69 9.83 -25.33
N LEU A 10 -13.86 10.25 -24.83
CA LEU A 10 -14.40 9.90 -23.51
C LEU A 10 -14.85 8.44 -23.41
N VAL A 11 -15.29 7.85 -24.52
CA VAL A 11 -15.80 6.47 -24.56
C VAL A 11 -14.66 5.46 -24.69
N SER A 12 -13.56 5.81 -25.38
CA SER A 12 -12.34 4.98 -25.42
C SER A 12 -11.56 4.94 -24.10
N THR A 13 -11.86 5.86 -23.16
CA THR A 13 -11.21 5.97 -21.85
C THR A 13 -11.76 5.00 -20.79
N THR A 14 -12.72 4.15 -21.13
CA THR A 14 -13.31 3.16 -20.21
C THR A 14 -12.49 1.89 -20.06
N LYS A 15 -11.48 1.66 -20.92
CA LYS A 15 -10.52 0.55 -20.74
C LYS A 15 -9.62 0.68 -19.50
N GLY A 16 -9.70 1.79 -18.77
CA GLY A 16 -8.88 2.08 -17.58
C GLY A 16 -9.56 1.86 -16.22
N LEU A 17 -10.85 1.52 -16.19
CA LEU A 17 -11.59 1.16 -14.97
C LEU A 17 -12.38 -0.13 -15.22
N THR A 18 -11.70 -1.17 -15.71
CA THR A 18 -12.26 -2.50 -15.53
C THR A 18 -12.22 -2.81 -14.05
N PHE A 19 -13.39 -3.01 -13.43
CA PHE A 19 -13.53 -3.76 -12.18
C PHE A 19 -12.95 -5.15 -12.44
N SER A 20 -11.63 -5.27 -12.36
CA SER A 20 -10.98 -6.55 -12.34
C SER A 20 -11.33 -7.12 -10.98
N SER A 21 -11.96 -8.29 -10.96
CA SER A 21 -12.18 -9.05 -9.71
C SER A 21 -10.89 -9.16 -8.88
N GLN A 22 -9.73 -8.98 -9.49
CA GLN A 22 -8.40 -9.03 -8.87
C GLN A 22 -8.05 -7.83 -7.94
N THR A 23 -8.91 -6.80 -7.81
CA THR A 23 -8.66 -5.61 -6.94
C THR A 23 -9.74 -5.39 -5.87
N PHE A 24 -10.38 -6.49 -5.46
CA PHE A 24 -11.53 -6.49 -4.56
C PHE A 24 -11.21 -5.90 -3.18
N SER A 25 -10.03 -6.17 -2.62
CA SER A 25 -9.67 -5.71 -1.28
C SER A 25 -9.58 -4.19 -1.18
N VAL A 26 -9.06 -3.53 -2.21
CA VAL A 26 -9.03 -2.06 -2.29
C VAL A 26 -10.45 -1.49 -2.19
N TYR A 27 -11.38 -1.97 -3.02
CA TYR A 27 -12.76 -1.48 -3.00
C TYR A 27 -13.47 -1.83 -1.70
N LEU A 28 -13.23 -3.02 -1.15
CA LEU A 28 -13.78 -3.42 0.14
C LEU A 28 -13.34 -2.45 1.25
N LEU A 29 -12.04 -2.14 1.34
CA LEU A 29 -11.53 -1.20 2.33
C LEU A 29 -12.12 0.20 2.15
N ILE A 30 -12.31 0.66 0.90
CA ILE A 30 -12.97 1.94 0.63
C ILE A 30 -14.41 1.92 1.13
N VAL A 31 -15.19 0.90 0.78
CA VAL A 31 -16.58 0.76 1.21
C VAL A 31 -16.69 0.70 2.73
N VAL A 32 -15.79 -0.02 3.41
CA VAL A 32 -15.73 -0.09 4.87
C VAL A 32 -15.46 1.29 5.47
N ASN A 33 -14.47 2.03 4.97
CA ASN A 33 -14.18 3.39 5.45
C ASN A 33 -15.36 4.35 5.23
N LEU A 34 -15.98 4.33 4.05
CA LEU A 34 -17.14 5.16 3.74
C LEU A 34 -18.34 4.81 4.62
N THR A 35 -18.58 3.52 4.86
CA THR A 35 -19.69 3.04 5.70
C THR A 35 -19.50 3.44 7.15
N ILE A 36 -18.29 3.25 7.69
CA ILE A 36 -17.95 3.66 9.06
C ILE A 36 -18.05 5.18 9.19
N PHE A 37 -17.57 5.94 8.22
CA PHE A 37 -17.69 7.39 8.25
C PHE A 37 -19.15 7.86 8.21
N ALA A 38 -20.00 7.26 7.36
CA ALA A 38 -21.44 7.54 7.36
C ALA A 38 -22.07 7.22 8.73
N TRP A 39 -21.67 6.10 9.34
CA TRP A 39 -22.08 5.73 10.69
C TRP A 39 -21.60 6.73 11.75
N GLN A 40 -20.38 7.29 11.63
CA GLN A 40 -19.90 8.37 12.51
C GLN A 40 -20.78 9.62 12.44
N LEU A 41 -21.19 10.01 11.23
CA LEU A 41 -22.09 11.16 11.05
C LEU A 41 -23.46 10.90 11.68
N LEU A 42 -24.05 9.73 11.43
CA LEU A 42 -25.35 9.35 12.00
C LEU A 42 -25.29 9.24 13.53
N ALA A 43 -24.26 8.55 14.06
CA ALA A 43 -24.03 8.39 15.49
C ALA A 43 -23.95 9.75 16.20
N GLN A 44 -23.19 10.70 15.64
CA GLN A 44 -23.03 12.01 16.24
C GLN A 44 -24.31 12.85 16.14
N HIS A 45 -24.95 12.90 14.97
CA HIS A 45 -26.07 13.82 14.74
C HIS A 45 -27.42 13.30 15.25
N ILE A 46 -27.65 11.98 15.23
CA ILE A 46 -28.94 11.39 15.61
C ILE A 46 -28.92 10.92 17.06
N TYR A 47 -27.80 10.35 17.51
CA TYR A 47 -27.71 9.66 18.80
C TYR A 47 -26.83 10.39 19.83
N ASP A 48 -26.30 11.57 19.50
CA ASP A 48 -25.33 12.35 20.31
C ASP A 48 -24.14 11.50 20.81
N PHE A 49 -23.76 10.49 20.02
CA PHE A 49 -22.75 9.50 20.37
C PHE A 49 -21.50 9.65 19.51
N SER A 50 -20.33 9.74 20.16
CA SER A 50 -19.06 9.91 19.44
C SER A 50 -18.27 8.62 19.33
N LEU A 51 -18.29 8.01 18.15
CA LEU A 51 -17.42 6.88 17.81
C LEU A 51 -15.94 7.23 17.87
N ILE A 52 -15.57 8.49 17.64
CA ILE A 52 -14.19 8.95 17.78
C ILE A 52 -13.74 8.80 19.24
N LYS A 53 -14.54 9.24 20.22
CA LYS A 53 -14.18 9.06 21.64
C LYS A 53 -14.05 7.57 22.02
N LEU A 54 -14.89 6.71 21.42
CA LEU A 54 -14.86 5.27 21.69
C LEU A 54 -13.64 4.57 21.07
N GLY A 55 -13.29 4.87 19.83
CA GLY A 55 -12.35 4.08 19.04
C GLY A 55 -11.03 4.76 18.70
N ALA A 56 -10.87 6.06 18.95
CA ALA A 56 -9.63 6.77 18.70
C ALA A 56 -8.53 6.30 19.65
N VAL A 57 -7.31 6.29 19.14
CA VAL A 57 -6.10 6.12 19.95
C VAL A 57 -5.70 7.49 20.52
N VAL A 58 -5.42 7.55 21.81
CA VAL A 58 -4.79 8.70 22.46
C VAL A 58 -3.45 8.22 23.01
N PRO A 59 -2.29 8.70 22.49
CA PRO A 59 -0.97 8.20 22.91
C PRO A 59 -0.75 8.22 24.43
N PHE A 60 -1.15 9.30 25.10
CA PHE A 60 -1.04 9.43 26.55
C PHE A 60 -1.82 8.34 27.29
N ASP A 61 -3.10 8.15 26.95
CA ASP A 61 -3.95 7.13 27.58
C ASP A 61 -3.49 5.70 27.25
N PHE A 62 -2.92 5.51 26.05
CA PHE A 62 -2.44 4.20 25.59
C PHE A 62 -1.28 3.69 26.43
N LEU A 63 -0.38 4.57 26.86
CA LEU A 63 0.82 4.24 27.64
C LEU A 63 0.65 4.45 29.16
N ALA A 64 -0.48 4.97 29.62
CA ALA A 64 -0.69 5.32 31.02
C ALA A 64 -0.55 4.14 32.01
N SER A 65 -0.97 2.93 31.62
CA SER A 65 -0.84 1.73 32.45
C SER A 65 -0.89 0.42 31.63
N LEU A 66 -0.43 -0.70 32.21
CA LEU A 66 -0.53 -2.02 31.56
C LEU A 66 -2.00 -2.46 31.37
N SER A 67 -2.89 -2.10 32.29
CA SER A 67 -4.34 -2.27 32.15
C SER A 67 -4.88 -1.46 30.97
N SER A 68 -4.48 -0.19 30.86
CA SER A 68 -4.85 0.69 29.74
C SER A 68 -4.40 0.10 28.40
N LEU A 69 -3.22 -0.52 28.34
CA LEU A 69 -2.72 -1.14 27.11
C LEU A 69 -3.63 -2.28 26.63
N LYS A 70 -4.13 -3.15 27.53
CA LYS A 70 -5.06 -4.23 27.16
C LYS A 70 -6.40 -3.69 26.67
N GLU A 71 -6.93 -2.68 27.34
CA GLU A 71 -8.22 -2.05 26.98
C GLU A 71 -8.13 -1.26 25.66
N ASN A 72 -6.98 -0.65 25.39
CA ASN A 72 -6.78 0.19 24.22
C ASN A 72 -6.25 -0.57 22.99
N LEU A 73 -5.79 -1.82 23.13
CA LEU A 73 -5.25 -2.60 22.00
C LEU A 73 -6.20 -2.69 20.79
N PRO A 74 -7.52 -2.92 20.96
CA PRO A 74 -8.45 -2.94 19.83
C PRO A 74 -8.56 -1.60 19.10
N ARG A 75 -8.28 -0.48 19.79
CA ARG A 75 -8.32 0.86 19.19
C ARG A 75 -7.26 1.04 18.09
N LEU A 76 -6.17 0.27 18.11
CA LEU A 76 -5.18 0.26 17.02
C LEU A 76 -5.79 -0.16 15.68
N VAL A 77 -6.87 -0.96 15.70
CA VAL A 77 -7.62 -1.34 14.51
C VAL A 77 -8.76 -0.37 14.26
N TYR A 78 -9.54 -0.03 15.29
CA TYR A 78 -10.71 0.85 15.14
C TYR A 78 -10.33 2.22 14.59
N ALA A 79 -9.25 2.81 15.09
CA ALA A 79 -8.75 4.12 14.68
C ALA A 79 -8.42 4.19 13.18
N LEU A 80 -8.04 3.09 12.54
CA LEU A 80 -7.71 3.06 11.10
C LEU A 80 -8.91 3.37 10.20
N PHE A 81 -10.13 3.17 10.70
CA PHE A 81 -11.35 3.36 9.93
C PHE A 81 -12.13 4.60 10.37
N LEU A 82 -11.81 5.16 11.54
CA LEU A 82 -12.38 6.41 11.99
C LEU A 82 -11.78 7.57 11.22
N HIS A 83 -12.65 8.43 10.70
CA HIS A 83 -12.25 9.66 10.06
C HIS A 83 -12.87 10.85 10.76
N ASP A 84 -12.33 11.99 10.40
CA ASP A 84 -12.60 13.22 11.08
C ASP A 84 -13.79 13.95 10.45
N ILE A 85 -14.78 14.26 11.28
CA ILE A 85 -16.14 14.63 10.87
C ILE A 85 -16.43 16.13 10.93
N ARG A 86 -15.49 16.98 11.35
CA ARG A 86 -15.76 18.44 11.43
C ARG A 86 -15.86 19.04 10.02
N LEU A 87 -16.86 19.88 9.81
CA LEU A 87 -17.26 20.41 8.49
C LEU A 87 -16.21 21.32 7.83
N GLU A 88 -15.32 21.95 8.61
CA GLU A 88 -14.38 22.98 8.16
C GLU A 88 -13.09 22.45 7.47
N GLY A 89 -13.18 21.32 6.76
CA GLY A 89 -12.06 20.80 5.95
C GLY A 89 -11.60 19.38 6.23
N ARG A 90 -12.39 18.56 6.94
CA ARG A 90 -11.99 17.19 7.35
C ARG A 90 -12.64 16.06 6.53
N PHE A 91 -13.63 16.37 5.69
CA PHE A 91 -14.07 15.49 4.59
C PHE A 91 -12.96 15.24 3.56
N LEU A 92 -12.10 16.24 3.34
CA LEU A 92 -10.94 16.15 2.44
C LEU A 92 -9.92 15.11 2.92
N HIS A 93 -9.85 14.83 4.22
CA HIS A 93 -8.98 13.78 4.75
C HIS A 93 -9.43 12.39 4.27
N LEU A 94 -10.73 12.09 4.37
CA LEU A 94 -11.29 10.84 3.86
C LEU A 94 -11.14 10.75 2.33
N ILE A 95 -11.50 11.81 1.61
CA ILE A 95 -11.38 11.85 0.14
C ILE A 95 -9.92 11.64 -0.28
N GLY A 96 -8.98 12.30 0.39
CA GLY A 96 -7.55 12.14 0.16
C GLY A 96 -7.12 10.69 0.37
N ASN A 97 -7.44 10.10 1.52
CA ASN A 97 -7.13 8.71 1.84
C ASN A 97 -7.66 7.75 0.76
N MET A 98 -8.94 7.86 0.40
CA MET A 98 -9.54 6.98 -0.60
C MET A 98 -8.94 7.21 -1.99
N SER A 99 -8.56 8.45 -2.33
CA SER A 99 -7.90 8.78 -3.60
C SER A 99 -6.51 8.16 -3.71
N TYR A 100 -5.69 8.23 -2.64
CA TYR A 100 -4.38 7.58 -2.60
C TYR A 100 -4.51 6.06 -2.61
N LEU A 101 -5.48 5.50 -1.87
CA LEU A 101 -5.74 4.06 -1.86
C LEU A 101 -6.16 3.56 -3.25
N LEU A 102 -7.03 4.29 -3.96
CA LEU A 102 -7.41 3.98 -5.35
C LEU A 102 -6.25 4.12 -6.33
N ALA A 103 -5.38 5.11 -6.14
CA ALA A 103 -4.27 5.36 -7.07
C ALA A 103 -3.16 4.32 -6.95
N PHE A 104 -2.84 3.86 -5.73
CA PHE A 104 -1.66 3.03 -5.48
C PHE A 104 -1.98 1.60 -5.02
N GLY A 105 -3.16 1.38 -4.44
CA GLY A 105 -3.60 0.09 -3.92
C GLY A 105 -3.78 -1.00 -4.99
N PRO A 106 -4.47 -0.75 -6.12
CA PRO A 106 -4.74 -1.77 -7.13
C PRO A 106 -3.48 -2.49 -7.63
N ASP A 107 -2.45 -1.72 -8.01
CA ASP A 107 -1.19 -2.28 -8.49
C ASP A 107 -0.48 -3.13 -7.42
N LEU A 108 -0.62 -2.76 -6.15
CA LEU A 108 -0.05 -3.51 -5.04
C LEU A 108 -0.86 -4.80 -4.80
N GLU A 109 -2.19 -4.73 -4.73
CA GLU A 109 -3.07 -5.90 -4.55
C GLU A 109 -2.85 -6.94 -5.66
N LEU A 110 -2.70 -6.50 -6.91
CA LEU A 110 -2.42 -7.39 -8.04
C LEU A 110 -1.10 -8.18 -7.88
N ARG A 111 -0.11 -7.60 -7.20
CA ARG A 111 1.20 -8.22 -7.00
C ARG A 111 1.26 -9.12 -5.78
N VAL A 112 0.58 -8.74 -4.69
CA VAL A 112 0.68 -9.44 -3.40
C VAL A 112 -0.49 -10.37 -3.13
N GLY A 113 -1.60 -10.22 -3.86
CA GLY A 113 -2.85 -10.96 -3.65
C GLY A 113 -3.75 -10.35 -2.58
N ARG A 114 -5.05 -10.67 -2.66
CA ARG A 114 -6.13 -10.03 -1.89
C ARG A 114 -5.95 -10.07 -0.38
N LEU A 115 -5.68 -11.27 0.16
CA LEU A 115 -5.56 -11.48 1.61
C LEU A 115 -4.31 -10.79 2.16
N MET A 116 -3.17 -10.96 1.49
CA MET A 116 -1.93 -10.33 1.90
C MET A 116 -2.03 -8.80 1.82
N PHE A 117 -2.75 -8.26 0.84
CA PHE A 117 -3.00 -6.82 0.76
C PHE A 117 -3.74 -6.30 1.99
N VAL A 118 -4.80 -6.97 2.44
CA VAL A 118 -5.55 -6.58 3.65
C VAL A 118 -4.68 -6.68 4.90
N LEU A 119 -3.95 -7.78 5.06
CA LEU A 119 -3.04 -7.95 6.21
C LEU A 119 -1.93 -6.91 6.21
N PHE A 120 -1.35 -6.63 5.04
CA PHE A 120 -0.33 -5.61 4.85
C PHE A 120 -0.85 -4.22 5.20
N TYR A 121 -2.05 -3.88 4.74
CA TYR A 121 -2.73 -2.62 5.04
C TYR A 121 -2.93 -2.45 6.56
N LEU A 122 -3.53 -3.46 7.21
CA LEU A 122 -3.77 -3.43 8.66
C LEU A 122 -2.47 -3.34 9.46
N LEU A 123 -1.48 -4.16 9.11
CA LEU A 123 -0.20 -4.21 9.82
C LEU A 123 0.56 -2.88 9.66
N SER A 124 0.57 -2.29 8.47
CA SER A 124 1.17 -0.97 8.23
C SER A 124 0.51 0.12 9.08
N GLY A 125 -0.82 0.11 9.15
CA GLY A 125 -1.59 1.04 9.98
C GLY A 125 -1.30 0.89 11.47
N ILE A 126 -1.33 -0.34 11.97
CA ILE A 126 -1.05 -0.64 13.38
C ILE A 126 0.38 -0.25 13.76
N LEU A 127 1.37 -0.70 12.98
CA LEU A 127 2.77 -0.42 13.29
C LEU A 127 3.10 1.08 13.18
N SER A 128 2.55 1.79 12.20
CA SER A 128 2.76 3.24 12.08
C SER A 128 2.16 4.01 13.25
N THR A 129 0.99 3.58 13.73
CA THR A 129 0.33 4.11 14.92
C THR A 129 1.17 3.87 16.18
N ILE A 130 1.70 2.66 16.35
CA ILE A 130 2.60 2.32 17.47
C ILE A 130 3.85 3.20 17.44
N VAL A 131 4.48 3.34 16.27
CA VAL A 131 5.66 4.20 16.12
C VAL A 131 5.31 5.65 16.50
N HIS A 132 4.15 6.17 16.07
CA HIS A 132 3.71 7.51 16.45
C HIS A 132 3.55 7.66 17.97
N ILE A 133 2.91 6.69 18.64
CA ILE A 133 2.75 6.67 20.10
C ILE A 133 4.12 6.75 20.79
N CYS A 134 5.11 6.01 20.31
CA CYS A 134 6.47 6.03 20.89
C CYS A 134 7.18 7.38 20.73
N PHE A 135 6.94 8.12 19.64
CA PHE A 135 7.56 9.43 19.41
C PHE A 135 6.82 10.57 20.11
N TYR A 136 5.51 10.42 20.37
CA TYR A 136 4.67 11.45 20.98
C TYR A 136 3.87 10.88 22.17
N PRO A 137 4.55 10.34 23.20
CA PRO A 137 3.88 9.63 24.30
C PRO A 137 2.96 10.55 25.11
N ASP A 138 3.29 11.83 25.23
CA ASP A 138 2.51 12.80 26.02
C ASP A 138 1.34 13.42 25.23
N SER A 139 1.12 12.99 23.99
CA SER A 139 0.05 13.54 23.16
C SER A 139 -1.32 13.11 23.63
N THR A 140 -2.18 14.09 23.89
CA THR A 140 -3.60 13.92 24.22
C THR A 140 -4.52 14.05 22.99
N SER A 141 -3.93 14.17 21.79
CA SER A 141 -4.69 14.32 20.55
C SER A 141 -5.20 12.97 20.04
N TYR A 142 -6.41 12.96 19.46
CA TYR A 142 -6.95 11.77 18.80
C TYR A 142 -6.17 11.42 17.55
N LEU A 143 -5.58 10.22 17.56
CA LEU A 143 -4.95 9.59 16.42
C LEU A 143 -5.96 8.67 15.72
N ILE A 144 -6.44 9.11 14.56
CA ILE A 144 -7.44 8.43 13.74
C ILE A 144 -7.12 8.59 12.24
N GLY A 145 -7.60 7.66 11.44
CA GLY A 145 -7.55 7.72 9.98
C GLY A 145 -6.80 6.55 9.35
N ALA A 146 -7.17 6.26 8.11
CA ALA A 146 -6.57 5.23 7.28
C ALA A 146 -5.14 5.57 6.79
N SER A 147 -4.70 6.82 6.98
CA SER A 147 -3.54 7.39 6.30
C SER A 147 -2.21 6.69 6.60
N GLY A 148 -2.02 6.16 7.81
CA GLY A 148 -0.83 5.36 8.15
C GLY A 148 -0.73 4.06 7.36
N ALA A 149 -1.86 3.35 7.23
CA ALA A 149 -1.96 2.13 6.42
C ALA A 149 -1.72 2.42 4.93
N ILE A 150 -2.33 3.50 4.43
CA ILE A 150 -2.19 3.93 3.03
C ILE A 150 -0.76 4.41 2.74
N ALA A 151 -0.11 5.09 3.69
CA ALA A 151 1.29 5.45 3.57
C ALA A 151 2.17 4.18 3.44
N GLY A 152 1.86 3.11 4.17
CA GLY A 152 2.49 1.80 3.98
C GLY A 152 2.26 1.22 2.59
N VAL A 153 1.04 1.28 2.07
CA VAL A 153 0.72 0.88 0.68
C VAL A 153 1.56 1.68 -0.32
N MET A 154 1.68 2.99 -0.12
CA MET A 154 2.49 3.88 -0.95
C MET A 154 3.99 3.55 -0.88
N GLY A 155 4.51 3.27 0.32
CA GLY A 155 5.88 2.82 0.51
C GLY A 155 6.17 1.51 -0.21
N ALA A 156 5.32 0.49 -0.04
CA ALA A 156 5.46 -0.76 -0.77
C ALA A 156 5.33 -0.59 -2.28
N HIS A 157 4.40 0.25 -2.75
CA HIS A 157 4.25 0.57 -4.16
C HIS A 157 5.56 1.16 -4.73
N LEU A 158 6.23 2.08 -4.03
CA LEU A 158 7.52 2.61 -4.46
C LEU A 158 8.58 1.51 -4.62
N ALA A 159 8.57 0.50 -3.74
CA ALA A 159 9.57 -0.57 -3.76
C ALA A 159 9.35 -1.61 -4.88
N ILE A 160 8.11 -1.99 -5.19
CA ILE A 160 7.83 -3.10 -6.13
C ILE A 160 7.18 -2.67 -7.45
N CYS A 161 6.45 -1.57 -7.50
CA CYS A 161 5.73 -1.12 -8.70
C CYS A 161 6.61 -0.18 -9.54
N ARG A 162 7.77 -0.68 -9.97
CA ARG A 162 8.73 0.13 -10.75
C ARG A 162 8.16 0.47 -12.13
N GLY A 163 8.33 1.73 -12.55
CA GLY A 163 7.92 2.20 -13.88
C GLY A 163 6.41 2.44 -14.05
N THR A 164 5.61 2.28 -13.00
CA THR A 164 4.18 2.64 -13.04
C THR A 164 4.02 4.14 -13.24
N LYS A 165 2.99 4.51 -14.02
CA LYS A 165 2.61 5.90 -14.26
C LYS A 165 1.18 6.10 -13.80
N ILE A 166 0.97 7.12 -12.97
CA ILE A 166 -0.36 7.54 -12.51
C ILE A 166 -0.81 8.69 -13.39
N ARG A 167 -2.05 8.62 -13.86
CA ARG A 167 -2.67 9.70 -14.63
C ARG A 167 -3.16 10.77 -13.65
N VAL A 168 -2.53 11.95 -13.70
CA VAL A 168 -2.85 13.08 -12.83
C VAL A 168 -3.57 14.14 -13.65
N PHE A 169 -4.67 14.67 -13.10
CA PHE A 169 -5.36 15.81 -13.69
C PHE A 169 -4.61 17.10 -13.34
N LEU A 170 -4.06 17.78 -14.34
CA LEU A 170 -3.30 19.02 -14.21
C LEU A 170 -4.00 20.14 -14.98
N LEU A 171 -4.71 21.00 -14.23
CA LEU A 171 -5.50 22.14 -14.69
C LEU A 171 -6.58 21.80 -15.74
N VAL A 172 -6.18 21.52 -16.97
CA VAL A 172 -7.06 21.25 -18.13
C VAL A 172 -6.72 19.95 -18.86
N THR A 173 -5.67 19.23 -18.46
CA THR A 173 -5.21 18.01 -19.15
C THR A 173 -4.82 16.90 -18.18
N VAL A 174 -4.89 15.66 -18.64
CA VAL A 174 -4.47 14.48 -17.89
C VAL A 174 -3.09 14.06 -18.34
N VAL A 175 -2.10 14.16 -17.45
CA VAL A 175 -0.70 13.83 -17.76
C VAL A 175 -0.29 12.55 -17.02
N PRO A 176 0.34 11.58 -17.71
CA PRO A 176 0.91 10.41 -17.05
C PRO A 176 2.21 10.81 -16.33
N VAL A 177 2.20 10.75 -15.00
CA VAL A 177 3.35 11.08 -14.15
C VAL A 177 3.94 9.79 -13.56
N PRO A 178 5.27 9.61 -13.54
CA PRO A 178 5.88 8.47 -12.85
C PRO A 178 5.41 8.39 -11.39
N ALA A 179 4.91 7.23 -10.97
CA ALA A 179 4.42 7.02 -9.61
C ALA A 179 5.51 7.36 -8.58
N ALA A 180 6.75 6.96 -8.84
CA ALA A 180 7.89 7.26 -7.99
C ALA A 180 8.08 8.77 -7.75
N ALA A 181 7.88 9.62 -8.76
CA ALA A 181 7.99 11.07 -8.60
C ALA A 181 6.90 11.62 -7.67
N ILE A 182 5.66 11.13 -7.80
CA ILE A 182 4.56 11.51 -6.92
C ILE A 182 4.86 11.07 -5.48
N LEU A 183 5.27 9.82 -5.29
CA LEU A 183 5.51 9.23 -3.97
C LEU A 183 6.69 9.90 -3.25
N ILE A 184 7.80 10.15 -3.95
CA ILE A 184 8.96 10.86 -3.40
C ILE A 184 8.57 12.29 -3.02
N SER A 185 7.87 13.00 -3.90
CA SER A 185 7.39 14.36 -3.60
C SER A 185 6.46 14.37 -2.39
N TRP A 186 5.56 13.39 -2.31
CA TRP A 186 4.62 13.26 -1.21
C TRP A 186 5.32 13.03 0.13
N ILE A 187 6.25 12.06 0.22
CA ILE A 187 6.97 11.78 1.47
C ILE A 187 7.88 12.95 1.88
N SER A 188 8.50 13.65 0.92
CA SER A 188 9.25 14.88 1.19
C SER A 188 8.37 15.95 1.83
N LEU A 189 7.15 16.15 1.31
CA LEU A 189 6.19 17.07 1.92
C LEU A 189 5.76 16.62 3.32
N GLN A 190 5.59 15.32 3.58
CA GLN A 190 5.29 14.83 4.92
C GLN A 190 6.41 15.18 5.92
N ILE A 191 7.67 15.02 5.53
CA ILE A 191 8.84 15.33 6.36
C ILE A 191 8.93 16.83 6.63
N VAL A 192 8.78 17.66 5.60
CA VAL A 192 8.79 19.12 5.73
C VAL A 192 7.66 19.58 6.66
N ASN A 193 6.44 19.06 6.47
CA ASN A 193 5.31 19.43 7.31
C ASN A 193 5.44 18.89 8.74
N ALA A 194 6.04 17.73 8.96
CA ALA A 194 6.35 17.25 10.31
C ALA A 194 7.25 18.21 11.07
N TYR A 195 8.18 18.88 10.38
CA TYR A 195 9.08 19.87 10.97
C TYR A 195 8.43 21.25 11.15
N LEU A 196 7.58 21.67 10.21
CA LEU A 196 6.98 23.00 10.21
C LEU A 196 5.66 23.10 10.97
N ALA A 197 4.98 21.99 11.23
CA ALA A 197 3.65 22.01 11.82
C ALA A 197 3.66 22.51 13.28
N PRO A 198 2.62 23.25 13.70
CA PRO A 198 2.47 23.66 15.09
C PRO A 198 2.29 22.45 16.00
N ILE A 199 2.74 22.57 17.25
CA ILE A 199 2.56 21.56 18.30
C ILE A 199 1.51 22.10 19.29
N PRO A 200 0.38 21.38 19.51
CA PRO A 200 -0.02 20.12 18.87
C PRO A 200 -0.56 20.30 17.44
N SER A 201 -0.31 19.31 16.58
CA SER A 201 -0.78 19.28 15.18
C SER A 201 -2.08 18.50 15.06
N SER A 202 -2.98 18.96 14.19
CA SER A 202 -4.21 18.23 13.83
C SER A 202 -3.97 17.05 12.88
N ILE A 203 -2.77 16.96 12.30
CA ILE A 203 -2.32 15.91 11.39
C ILE A 203 -1.15 15.17 12.03
N ALA A 204 -1.27 13.84 12.09
CA ALA A 204 -0.26 12.96 12.65
C ALA A 204 0.86 12.66 11.64
N TRP A 205 1.66 13.68 11.28
CA TRP A 205 2.72 13.57 10.26
C TRP A 205 3.68 12.40 10.49
N GLY A 206 4.03 12.13 11.76
CA GLY A 206 4.87 10.99 12.13
C GLY A 206 4.30 9.63 11.70
N THR A 207 2.97 9.48 11.68
CA THR A 207 2.29 8.25 11.25
C THR A 207 2.41 8.05 9.75
N HIS A 208 2.37 9.12 8.96
CA HIS A 208 2.57 9.04 7.51
C HIS A 208 4.00 8.63 7.17
N ILE A 209 4.98 9.25 7.84
CA ILE A 209 6.40 8.96 7.61
C ILE A 209 6.71 7.52 8.03
N SER A 210 6.32 7.12 9.24
CA SER A 210 6.55 5.77 9.73
C SER A 210 5.83 4.73 8.88
N GLY A 211 4.57 4.96 8.49
CA GLY A 211 3.82 4.08 7.61
C GLY A 211 4.53 3.84 6.28
N PHE A 212 4.98 4.91 5.62
CA PHE A 212 5.72 4.81 4.36
C PHE A 212 7.02 3.99 4.51
N VAL A 213 7.78 4.25 5.56
CA VAL A 213 9.03 3.51 5.86
C VAL A 213 8.74 2.04 6.20
N ILE A 214 7.71 1.76 7.01
CA ILE A 214 7.30 0.39 7.35
C ILE A 214 6.93 -0.38 6.08
N GLY A 215 6.13 0.22 5.20
CA GLY A 215 5.72 -0.42 3.95
C GLY A 215 6.89 -0.73 3.03
N LEU A 216 7.86 0.19 2.92
CA LEU A 216 9.14 -0.07 2.26
C LEU A 216 9.88 -1.25 2.92
N LEU A 217 10.10 -1.20 4.23
CA LEU A 217 10.87 -2.24 4.93
C LEU A 217 10.23 -3.63 4.83
N MET A 218 8.91 -3.72 4.93
CA MET A 218 8.18 -4.98 4.80
C MET A 218 8.43 -5.65 3.46
N VAL A 219 8.45 -4.89 2.36
CA VAL A 219 8.81 -5.42 1.03
C VAL A 219 10.27 -5.89 0.99
N GLN A 220 11.19 -5.07 1.51
CA GLN A 220 12.62 -5.37 1.47
C GLN A 220 12.94 -6.66 2.25
N LEU A 221 12.33 -6.84 3.42
CA LEU A 221 12.49 -8.02 4.25
C LEU A 221 11.97 -9.28 3.55
N SER A 222 10.81 -9.19 2.88
CA SER A 222 10.26 -10.32 2.11
C SER A 222 11.19 -10.77 0.98
N ARG A 223 11.84 -9.83 0.28
CA ARG A 223 12.81 -10.14 -0.80
C ARG A 223 14.06 -10.83 -0.27
N THR A 224 14.58 -10.39 0.87
CA THR A 224 15.77 -10.99 1.49
C THR A 224 15.51 -12.44 1.91
N ASN A 225 14.35 -12.72 2.50
CA ASN A 225 13.98 -14.08 2.92
C ASN A 225 13.91 -15.06 1.75
N GLN A 226 13.47 -14.60 0.57
CA GLN A 226 13.41 -15.44 -0.63
C GLN A 226 14.78 -15.70 -1.24
N ALA A 227 15.65 -14.69 -1.30
CA ALA A 227 17.02 -14.90 -1.74
C ALA A 227 17.73 -15.93 -0.83
N SER A 228 17.45 -15.90 0.48
CA SER A 228 17.96 -16.88 1.44
C SER A 228 17.39 -18.29 1.20
N HIS A 229 16.07 -18.42 0.97
CA HIS A 229 15.44 -19.71 0.68
C HIS A 229 15.93 -20.33 -0.63
N LYS A 230 15.98 -19.54 -1.72
CA LYS A 230 16.48 -19.98 -3.02
C LYS A 230 17.94 -20.43 -2.97
N ASN A 231 18.80 -19.67 -2.29
CA ASN A 231 20.20 -20.06 -2.07
C ASN A 231 20.34 -21.37 -1.28
N LYS A 232 19.40 -21.68 -0.39
CA LYS A 232 19.40 -22.94 0.38
C LYS A 232 18.94 -24.12 -0.48
N GLU A 233 17.88 -23.95 -1.26
CA GLU A 233 17.38 -24.95 -2.22
C GLU A 233 18.41 -25.24 -3.33
N ASP A 234 19.05 -24.22 -3.90
CA ASP A 234 20.09 -24.39 -4.91
C ASP A 234 21.29 -25.17 -4.37
N LYS A 235 21.70 -24.91 -3.11
CA LYS A 235 22.76 -25.67 -2.43
C LYS A 235 22.35 -27.12 -2.20
N GLU A 236 21.13 -27.37 -1.75
CA GLU A 236 20.61 -28.72 -1.53
C GLU A 236 20.48 -29.50 -2.85
N TYR A 237 20.01 -28.86 -3.92
CA TYR A 237 19.97 -29.43 -5.26
C TYR A 237 21.36 -29.75 -5.80
N ILE A 238 22.32 -28.81 -5.73
CA ILE A 238 23.70 -29.04 -6.18
C ILE A 238 24.35 -30.18 -5.37
N THR A 239 24.10 -30.25 -4.06
CA THR A 239 24.63 -31.32 -3.21
C THR A 239 24.04 -32.69 -3.59
N ASN A 240 22.74 -32.75 -3.87
CA ASN A 240 22.03 -33.96 -4.29
C ASN A 240 22.32 -34.37 -5.75
N TYR A 241 22.73 -33.42 -6.59
CA TYR A 241 23.04 -33.67 -8.00
C TYR A 241 24.51 -34.01 -8.24
N SER A 242 25.42 -33.45 -7.44
CA SER A 242 26.85 -33.81 -7.44
C SER A 242 27.09 -35.28 -7.06
N SER A 243 26.10 -35.95 -6.47
CA SER A 243 26.11 -37.37 -6.15
C SER A 243 25.38 -38.25 -7.19
N SER A 244 24.79 -37.66 -8.24
CA SER A 244 24.09 -38.35 -9.32
C SER A 244 25.00 -38.56 -10.55
N PRO A 245 25.02 -39.76 -11.16
CA PRO A 245 25.85 -40.05 -12.34
C PRO A 245 25.32 -39.49 -13.67
N PHE A 246 24.23 -38.70 -13.69
CA PHE A 246 23.59 -38.24 -14.93
C PHE A 246 23.40 -36.71 -14.94
N SER A 247 23.80 -36.05 -16.05
CA SER A 247 23.76 -34.58 -16.23
C SER A 247 22.67 -34.16 -17.23
N LEU A 248 21.89 -33.12 -16.89
CA LEU A 248 20.86 -32.53 -17.75
C LEU A 248 21.33 -31.18 -18.35
N PRO A 249 20.86 -30.81 -19.56
CA PRO A 249 21.31 -29.60 -20.25
C PRO A 249 20.64 -28.33 -19.71
N ASN A 250 21.43 -27.23 -19.69
CA ASN A 250 21.06 -25.85 -19.33
C ASN A 250 19.63 -25.43 -19.70
N THR A 251 18.71 -25.43 -18.73
CA THR A 251 17.42 -24.73 -18.77
C THR A 251 17.46 -23.52 -17.83
N LYS A 252 17.17 -22.33 -18.35
CA LYS A 252 16.97 -21.11 -17.54
C LYS A 252 15.47 -20.82 -17.46
N PHE A 253 14.92 -20.85 -16.26
CA PHE A 253 13.57 -20.37 -15.96
C PHE A 253 13.64 -18.89 -15.59
N VAL A 254 12.80 -18.05 -16.20
CA VAL A 254 12.66 -16.62 -15.88
C VAL A 254 11.39 -16.48 -15.04
N GLU A 255 11.55 -16.17 -13.75
CA GLU A 255 10.44 -15.88 -12.83
C GLU A 255 10.07 -14.40 -12.91
N ASP A 256 8.78 -14.09 -12.75
CA ASP A 256 8.25 -12.73 -12.67
C ASP A 256 8.50 -12.16 -11.26
N GLU A 257 9.24 -11.04 -11.14
CA GLU A 257 9.69 -10.45 -9.86
C GLU A 257 8.54 -10.13 -8.88
N ALA A 258 7.29 -9.99 -9.35
CA ALA A 258 6.14 -9.77 -8.46
C ALA A 258 5.71 -11.03 -7.71
N SER A 259 5.78 -12.19 -8.38
CA SER A 259 5.37 -13.49 -7.85
C SER A 259 6.31 -14.02 -6.77
N SER A 260 7.55 -13.51 -6.74
CA SER A 260 8.50 -13.85 -5.70
C SER A 260 8.10 -13.18 -4.38
N VAL A 261 7.86 -11.87 -4.32
CA VAL A 261 7.77 -11.07 -3.06
C VAL A 261 6.75 -11.58 -2.02
N PHE A 262 5.64 -12.22 -2.40
CA PHE A 262 4.70 -12.86 -1.46
C PHE A 262 4.20 -14.22 -2.01
N PRO A 263 4.80 -15.36 -1.63
CA PRO A 263 4.62 -16.65 -2.31
C PRO A 263 3.29 -17.38 -2.00
N LEU A 264 2.28 -16.71 -1.43
CA LEU A 264 1.06 -17.37 -0.96
C LEU A 264 -0.04 -17.55 -2.03
N TYR A 265 0.24 -17.27 -3.31
CA TYR A 265 -0.69 -17.59 -4.41
C TYR A 265 0.05 -18.17 -5.62
N PRO A 266 -0.27 -19.40 -6.07
CA PRO A 266 0.15 -19.88 -7.38
C PRO A 266 -0.72 -19.19 -8.43
N LEU A 267 -0.16 -18.24 -9.19
CA LEU A 267 -0.86 -17.74 -10.37
C LEU A 267 -0.83 -18.80 -11.46
N ALA A 268 -2.01 -19.39 -11.69
CA ALA A 268 -2.29 -20.21 -12.85
C ALA A 268 -2.16 -19.38 -14.14
N GLN A 269 -0.97 -19.31 -14.75
CA GLN A 269 -0.74 -19.24 -16.20
C GLN A 269 0.67 -19.76 -16.53
N PRO A 270 0.86 -20.49 -17.65
CA PRO A 270 2.06 -21.29 -17.87
C PRO A 270 3.28 -20.43 -18.15
N LEU A 271 4.40 -20.83 -17.53
CA LEU A 271 5.77 -20.41 -17.83
C LEU A 271 5.95 -20.22 -19.35
N ARG A 272 6.30 -18.99 -19.79
CA ARG A 272 6.77 -18.77 -21.15
C ARG A 272 8.15 -19.43 -21.31
N VAL A 273 8.17 -20.60 -21.93
CA VAL A 273 9.41 -21.23 -22.39
C VAL A 273 9.97 -20.37 -23.53
N ILE A 274 11.05 -19.65 -23.27
CA ILE A 274 11.84 -19.00 -24.33
C ILE A 274 12.87 -20.02 -24.80
N THR A 275 12.57 -20.74 -25.87
CA THR A 275 13.57 -21.52 -26.61
C THR A 275 14.50 -20.56 -27.32
N THR A 276 15.75 -20.43 -26.86
CA THR A 276 16.81 -19.78 -27.63
C THR A 276 17.14 -20.65 -28.84
N GLN A 277 16.52 -20.38 -30.00
CA GLN A 277 17.02 -20.91 -31.27
C GLN A 277 18.37 -20.25 -31.57
N LYS A 278 19.43 -21.03 -31.43
CA LYS A 278 20.79 -20.71 -31.86
C LYS A 278 20.79 -20.55 -33.38
N GLN A 279 20.67 -19.33 -33.89
CA GLN A 279 20.88 -19.05 -35.32
C GLN A 279 22.33 -19.39 -35.68
N LYS A 280 22.54 -20.60 -36.22
CA LYS A 280 23.73 -20.93 -37.01
C LYS A 280 23.68 -20.11 -38.29
N ARG A 281 24.39 -18.98 -38.32
CA ARG A 281 24.77 -18.34 -39.59
C ARG A 281 25.80 -19.22 -40.28
N GLN A 282 25.30 -20.12 -41.13
CA GLN A 282 26.06 -20.83 -42.14
C GLN A 282 26.50 -19.79 -43.19
N LYS A 283 27.77 -19.38 -43.20
CA LYS A 283 28.37 -18.77 -44.39
C LYS A 283 28.64 -19.91 -45.37
N ARG A 284 27.86 -19.98 -46.44
CA ARG A 284 28.16 -20.73 -47.66
C ARG A 284 28.93 -19.79 -48.60
N ASN A 285 30.03 -20.33 -49.12
CA ASN A 285 30.79 -20.03 -50.34
C ASN A 285 31.17 -18.58 -50.63
#